data_AF-A0A918H7S8-F1
#
_entry.id   AF-A0A918H7S8-F1
#
_cell.length_a   1.000
_cell.length_b   1.000
_cell.length_c   1.000
_cell.angle_alpha   90.00
_cell.angle_beta   90.00
_cell.angle_gamma   90.00
#
_symmetry.space_group_name_H-M   'P 1'
#
loop_
_entity.id
_entity.type
_entity.pdbx_description
1 polymer ?
#
loop_
_entity_poly.entity_id
_entity_poly.type
_entity_poly.pdbx_seq_one_letter_code
_entity_poly.pdbx_strand_id
1 'polypeptide(L)'
;MGAYALGILDDAEATAFEAHLAGCEWCAQQLDELAGMEPMLAALADLPGTGTPAIGESLSARPSPRLVDKLVDEVSERRAQKRRRSFFLVAAAAALIVGGPLTVLAATGGDSGSTGVQAGSTKSATVTTKSAFDALPNKVSATDASTKVSATVAMGEKGWGTEVGVELKNVTGPEKCSLIAVGKDGKRETVSSWAVPEWGYGIPNAKTEQAKNPLYVMGGAAFETNEIDHFEVMTFDGKKLVEVGV
;
A
#
# COMPACT_ATOMS: atom_id res chain seq x y z
N MET A 1 -7.78 -16.93 5.75
CA MET A 1 -8.10 -17.62 7.02
C MET A 1 -9.50 -17.24 7.50
N GLY A 2 -9.72 -16.01 7.99
CA GLY A 2 -11.03 -15.61 8.55
C GLY A 2 -12.24 -15.77 7.61
N ALA A 3 -12.11 -15.46 6.32
CA ALA A 3 -13.22 -15.64 5.36
C ALA A 3 -13.61 -17.11 5.14
N TYR A 4 -12.67 -18.05 5.30
CA TYR A 4 -12.93 -19.49 5.25
C TYR A 4 -13.61 -19.96 6.54
N ALA A 5 -13.07 -19.57 7.70
CA ALA A 5 -13.64 -19.90 9.01
C ALA A 5 -15.06 -19.33 9.21
N LEU A 6 -15.36 -18.16 8.61
CA LEU A 6 -16.67 -17.53 8.65
C LEU A 6 -17.62 -18.02 7.54
N GLY A 7 -17.20 -18.96 6.68
CA GLY A 7 -18.02 -19.50 5.60
C GLY A 7 -18.42 -18.50 4.51
N ILE A 8 -17.62 -17.45 4.29
CA ILE A 8 -17.92 -16.35 3.36
C ILE A 8 -17.43 -16.66 1.93
N LEU A 9 -16.51 -17.62 1.77
CA LEU A 9 -15.96 -18.02 0.46
C LEU A 9 -16.99 -18.82 -0.35
N ASP A 10 -16.98 -18.64 -1.67
CA ASP A 10 -17.72 -19.51 -2.57
C ASP A 10 -17.04 -20.89 -2.73
N ASP A 11 -17.76 -21.88 -3.27
CA ASP A 11 -17.28 -23.27 -3.36
C ASP A 11 -15.95 -23.40 -4.12
N ALA A 12 -15.73 -22.57 -5.14
CA ALA A 12 -14.51 -22.60 -5.95
C ALA A 12 -13.33 -21.99 -5.19
N GLU A 13 -13.58 -20.89 -4.47
CA GLU A 13 -12.59 -20.24 -3.61
C GLU A 13 -12.23 -21.12 -2.40
N ALA A 14 -13.21 -21.82 -1.81
CA ALA A 14 -12.98 -22.77 -0.71
C ALA A 14 -12.10 -23.95 -1.16
N THR A 15 -12.40 -24.57 -2.31
CA THR A 15 -11.62 -25.68 -2.85
C THR A 15 -10.17 -25.27 -3.15
N ALA A 16 -9.98 -24.09 -3.74
CA ALA A 16 -8.64 -23.56 -4.02
C ALA A 16 -7.84 -23.30 -2.73
N PHE A 17 -8.52 -22.85 -1.69
CA PHE A 17 -7.92 -22.61 -0.39
C PHE A 17 -7.56 -23.93 0.34
N GLU A 18 -8.41 -24.95 0.29
CA GLU A 18 -8.11 -26.29 0.82
C GLU A 18 -6.90 -26.93 0.13
N ALA A 19 -6.79 -26.78 -1.19
CA ALA A 19 -5.62 -27.25 -1.93
C ALA A 19 -4.32 -26.56 -1.48
N HIS A 20 -4.39 -25.28 -1.09
CA HIS A 20 -3.25 -24.55 -0.52
C HIS A 20 -2.92 -25.01 0.91
N LEU A 21 -3.93 -25.29 1.73
CA LEU A 21 -3.74 -25.83 3.09
C LEU A 21 -3.00 -27.17 3.09
N ALA A 22 -3.29 -28.04 2.11
CA ALA A 22 -2.60 -29.31 1.95
C ALA A 22 -1.08 -29.16 1.71
N GLY A 23 -0.62 -27.99 1.27
CA GLY A 23 0.78 -27.71 0.95
C GLY A 23 1.48 -26.69 1.85
N CYS A 24 0.81 -26.10 2.84
CA CYS A 24 1.38 -25.03 3.67
C CYS A 24 1.09 -25.24 5.16
N GLU A 25 2.08 -25.74 5.89
CA GLU A 25 2.00 -26.01 7.34
C GLU A 25 1.72 -24.75 8.17
N TRP A 26 2.25 -23.58 7.76
CA TRP A 26 2.01 -22.31 8.46
C TRP A 26 0.53 -21.90 8.42
N CYS A 27 -0.13 -22.06 7.26
CA CYS A 27 -1.55 -21.76 7.10
C CYS A 27 -2.43 -22.74 7.88
N ALA A 28 -2.03 -24.02 7.96
CA ALA A 28 -2.72 -25.04 8.76
C ALA A 28 -2.64 -24.72 10.26
N GLN A 29 -1.46 -24.34 10.75
CA GLN A 29 -1.25 -23.95 12.15
C GLN A 29 -2.11 -22.74 12.56
N GLN A 30 -2.17 -21.72 11.71
CA GLN A 30 -2.99 -20.52 11.93
C GLN A 30 -4.50 -20.80 11.93
N LEU A 31 -4.97 -21.80 11.18
CA LEU A 31 -6.37 -22.22 11.24
C LEU A 31 -6.68 -23.00 12.52
N ASP A 32 -5.77 -23.84 12.99
CA ASP A 32 -5.92 -24.59 14.24
C ASP A 32 -5.98 -23.66 15.46
N GLU A 33 -5.14 -22.62 15.47
CA GLU A 33 -5.19 -21.55 16.50
C GLU A 33 -6.57 -20.87 16.56
N LEU A 34 -7.19 -20.64 15.39
CA LEU A 34 -8.50 -20.00 15.30
C LEU A 34 -9.63 -20.97 15.70
N ALA A 35 -9.53 -22.24 15.32
CA ALA A 35 -10.44 -23.31 15.75
C ALA A 35 -10.37 -23.54 17.27
N GLY A 36 -9.20 -23.33 17.88
CA GLY A 36 -9.02 -23.36 19.33
C GLY A 36 -9.85 -22.34 20.12
N MET A 37 -10.37 -21.29 19.45
CA MET A 37 -11.25 -20.28 20.07
C MET A 37 -12.76 -20.61 19.92
N GLU A 38 -13.13 -21.51 19.01
CA GLU A 38 -14.52 -21.96 18.79
C GLU A 38 -15.19 -22.56 20.03
N PRO A 39 -14.54 -23.44 20.84
CA PRO A 39 -15.19 -23.99 22.04
C PRO A 39 -15.50 -22.92 23.10
N MET A 40 -14.72 -21.83 23.13
CA MET A 40 -14.94 -20.72 24.06
C MET A 40 -16.13 -19.85 23.61
N LEU A 41 -16.29 -19.66 22.30
CA LEU A 41 -17.45 -18.98 21.71
C LEU A 41 -18.72 -19.82 21.80
N ALA A 42 -18.63 -21.14 21.62
CA ALA A 42 -19.73 -22.07 21.83
C ALA A 42 -20.20 -22.07 23.30
N ALA A 43 -19.28 -22.03 24.26
CA ALA A 43 -19.61 -21.90 25.67
C ALA A 43 -20.31 -20.57 26.03
N LEU A 44 -20.02 -19.48 25.30
CA LEU A 44 -20.76 -18.22 25.42
C LEU A 44 -22.16 -18.30 24.80
N ALA A 45 -22.34 -19.05 23.70
CA ALA A 45 -23.64 -19.23 23.06
C ALA A 45 -24.60 -20.08 23.89
N ASP A 46 -24.08 -21.03 24.66
CA ASP A 46 -24.86 -21.95 25.51
C ASP A 46 -25.20 -21.37 26.90
N LEU A 47 -24.74 -20.17 27.25
CA LEU A 47 -25.06 -19.52 28.54
C LEU A 47 -26.50 -18.97 28.53
N PRO A 48 -27.43 -19.53 29.34
CA PRO A 48 -28.78 -19.01 29.43
C PRO A 48 -28.79 -17.79 30.37
N GLY A 49 -28.94 -16.59 29.81
CA GLY A 49 -29.47 -15.44 30.56
C GLY A 49 -28.54 -14.26 30.88
N THR A 50 -27.37 -14.10 30.25
CA THR A 50 -26.69 -12.78 30.25
C THR A 50 -27.21 -11.94 29.10
N GLY A 51 -28.35 -11.30 29.33
CA GLY A 51 -28.99 -10.42 28.37
C GLY A 51 -28.16 -9.19 28.05
N THR A 52 -27.97 -8.97 26.75
CA THR A 52 -28.06 -7.63 26.18
C THR A 52 -29.03 -7.67 24.98
N PRO A 53 -30.36 -7.62 25.18
CA PRO A 53 -31.32 -7.62 24.08
C PRO A 53 -31.40 -6.27 23.34
N ALA A 54 -30.34 -5.45 23.36
CA ALA A 54 -30.32 -4.14 22.72
C ALA A 54 -29.23 -3.99 21.64
N ILE A 55 -28.27 -4.92 21.54
CA ILE A 55 -27.18 -4.84 20.55
C ILE A 55 -27.47 -5.71 19.31
N GLY A 56 -28.24 -6.78 19.48
CA GLY A 56 -28.70 -7.61 18.34
C GLY A 56 -29.71 -6.86 17.46
N GLU A 57 -30.63 -6.10 18.05
CA GLU A 57 -31.66 -5.35 17.31
C GLU A 57 -31.10 -4.09 16.63
N SER A 58 -30.06 -3.48 17.20
CA SER A 58 -29.43 -2.26 16.63
C SER A 58 -28.37 -2.58 15.57
N LEU A 59 -27.78 -3.78 15.57
CA LEU A 59 -27.04 -4.33 14.43
C LEU A 59 -27.96 -5.06 13.42
N SER A 60 -29.18 -5.39 13.81
CA SER A 60 -30.26 -5.91 12.97
C SER A 60 -31.27 -4.82 12.60
N ALA A 61 -30.80 -3.59 12.36
CA ALA A 61 -31.53 -2.69 11.48
C ALA A 61 -31.43 -3.26 10.06
N ARG A 62 -32.23 -4.31 9.78
CA ARG A 62 -32.36 -4.92 8.45
C ARG A 62 -32.69 -3.77 7.49
N PRO A 63 -31.76 -3.36 6.61
CA PRO A 63 -32.05 -2.32 5.64
C PRO A 63 -33.24 -2.82 4.82
N SER A 64 -34.18 -1.94 4.46
CA SER A 64 -35.35 -2.34 3.69
C SER A 64 -34.91 -3.22 2.51
N PRO A 65 -35.60 -4.35 2.20
CA PRO A 65 -35.12 -5.34 1.24
C PRO A 65 -34.68 -4.75 -0.10
N ARG A 66 -35.30 -3.65 -0.51
CA ARG A 66 -34.99 -2.93 -1.75
C ARG A 66 -33.66 -2.19 -1.78
N LEU A 67 -33.11 -1.80 -0.63
CA LEU A 67 -31.77 -1.19 -0.54
C LEU A 67 -30.68 -2.26 -0.53
N VAL A 68 -30.95 -3.42 0.07
CA VAL A 68 -30.04 -4.58 0.01
C VAL A 68 -29.98 -5.12 -1.40
N ASP A 69 -31.12 -5.34 -2.05
CA ASP A 69 -31.17 -5.81 -3.43
C ASP A 69 -30.46 -4.83 -4.37
N LYS A 70 -30.62 -3.51 -4.18
CA LYS A 70 -29.91 -2.52 -4.99
C LYS A 70 -28.39 -2.52 -4.77
N LEU A 71 -27.93 -2.71 -3.53
CA LEU A 71 -26.49 -2.75 -3.25
C LEU A 71 -25.87 -4.06 -3.72
N VAL A 72 -26.59 -5.18 -3.61
CA VAL A 72 -26.16 -6.48 -4.15
C VAL A 72 -26.17 -6.46 -5.68
N ASP A 73 -27.20 -5.89 -6.31
CA ASP A 73 -27.25 -5.71 -7.78
C ASP A 73 -26.12 -4.79 -8.25
N GLU A 74 -25.91 -3.63 -7.62
CA GLU A 74 -24.84 -2.69 -7.99
C GLU A 74 -23.44 -3.33 -7.85
N VAL A 75 -23.20 -4.09 -6.78
CA VAL A 75 -21.92 -4.82 -6.58
C VAL A 75 -21.79 -5.97 -7.57
N SER A 76 -22.88 -6.70 -7.86
CA SER A 76 -22.87 -7.80 -8.83
C SER A 76 -22.65 -7.30 -10.26
N GLU A 77 -23.24 -6.16 -10.63
CA GLU A 77 -23.06 -5.50 -11.92
C GLU A 77 -21.63 -4.97 -12.06
N ARG A 78 -21.06 -4.33 -11.02
CA ARG A 78 -19.65 -3.90 -11.04
C ARG A 78 -18.69 -5.08 -11.11
N ARG A 79 -18.96 -6.18 -10.40
CA ARG A 79 -18.15 -7.41 -10.45
C ARG A 79 -18.26 -8.08 -11.83
N ALA A 80 -19.46 -8.12 -12.41
CA ALA A 80 -19.69 -8.63 -13.76
C ALA A 80 -19.00 -7.76 -14.82
N GLN A 81 -19.04 -6.44 -14.69
CA GLN A 81 -18.41 -5.50 -15.61
C GLN A 81 -16.88 -5.57 -15.53
N LYS A 82 -16.32 -5.67 -14.30
CA LYS A 82 -14.88 -5.91 -14.08
C LYS A 82 -14.45 -7.27 -14.62
N ARG A 83 -15.26 -8.31 -14.43
CA ARG A 83 -15.01 -9.66 -14.96
C ARG A 83 -15.05 -9.68 -16.48
N ARG A 84 -16.02 -9.02 -17.14
CA ARG A 84 -16.06 -8.88 -18.60
C ARG A 84 -14.85 -8.11 -19.13
N ARG A 85 -14.46 -6.99 -18.51
CA ARG A 85 -13.24 -6.23 -18.88
C ARG A 85 -11.97 -7.08 -18.74
N SER A 86 -11.87 -7.83 -17.65
CA SER A 86 -10.75 -8.76 -17.42
C SER A 86 -10.77 -9.91 -18.42
N PHE A 87 -11.94 -10.43 -18.79
CA PHE A 87 -12.09 -11.47 -19.82
C PHE A 87 -11.70 -10.97 -21.21
N PHE A 88 -12.02 -9.72 -21.56
CA PHE A 88 -11.55 -9.08 -22.80
C PHE A 88 -10.02 -8.91 -22.82
N LEU A 89 -9.39 -8.60 -21.69
CA LEU A 89 -7.92 -8.51 -21.58
C LEU A 89 -7.25 -9.89 -21.69
N VAL A 90 -7.85 -10.95 -21.13
CA VAL A 90 -7.35 -12.33 -21.25
C VAL A 90 -7.56 -12.86 -22.68
N ALA A 91 -8.68 -12.52 -23.34
CA ALA A 91 -8.92 -12.87 -24.74
C ALA A 91 -7.93 -12.17 -25.70
N ALA A 92 -7.55 -10.92 -25.43
CA ALA A 92 -6.52 -10.22 -26.20
C ALA A 92 -5.14 -10.88 -26.04
N ALA A 93 -4.80 -11.40 -24.85
CA ALA A 93 -3.58 -12.16 -24.62
C ALA A 93 -3.59 -13.54 -25.32
N ALA A 94 -4.73 -14.22 -25.37
CA ALA A 94 -4.89 -15.49 -26.07
C ALA A 94 -4.84 -15.33 -27.61
N ALA A 95 -5.34 -14.22 -28.16
CA ALA A 95 -5.24 -13.90 -29.58
C ALA A 95 -3.79 -13.69 -30.04
N LEU A 96 -2.92 -13.18 -29.16
CA LEU A 96 -1.47 -13.05 -29.42
C LEU A 96 -0.71 -14.39 -29.35
N ILE A 97 -1.30 -15.44 -28.78
CA ILE A 97 -0.67 -16.75 -28.62
C ILE A 97 -1.11 -17.74 -29.73
N VAL A 98 -2.34 -17.62 -30.23
CA VAL A 98 -2.83 -18.46 -31.35
C VAL A 98 -2.57 -17.83 -32.72
N GLY A 99 -2.30 -16.53 -32.78
CA GLY A 99 -1.73 -15.84 -33.96
C GLY A 99 -0.23 -16.06 -34.10
N GLY A 100 0.19 -17.32 -34.21
CA GLY A 100 1.56 -17.68 -34.59
C GLY A 100 1.96 -17.14 -35.98
N PRO A 101 3.27 -17.12 -36.27
CA PRO A 101 3.99 -16.09 -37.01
C PRO A 101 3.82 -16.22 -38.52
N LEU A 102 3.53 -15.14 -39.24
CA LEU A 102 3.62 -15.15 -40.71
C LEU A 102 3.66 -13.72 -41.28
N THR A 103 4.65 -13.50 -42.15
CA THR A 103 4.92 -12.37 -43.07
C THR A 103 5.91 -11.29 -42.62
N VAL A 104 7.20 -11.57 -42.79
CA VAL A 104 8.14 -10.58 -43.33
C VAL A 104 8.92 -11.25 -44.47
N LEU A 105 8.41 -11.14 -45.69
CA LEU A 105 9.21 -11.37 -46.90
C LEU A 105 8.96 -10.23 -47.89
N ALA A 106 10.08 -9.65 -48.32
CA ALA A 106 10.31 -8.84 -49.53
C ALA A 106 9.90 -7.35 -49.52
N ALA A 107 10.90 -6.49 -49.30
CA ALA A 107 11.22 -5.41 -50.24
C ALA A 107 12.73 -5.07 -50.16
N THR A 108 13.33 -4.91 -51.33
CA THR A 108 14.74 -4.96 -51.68
C THR A 108 15.52 -3.68 -51.41
N GLY A 109 16.82 -3.82 -51.09
CA GLY A 109 17.83 -2.85 -51.54
C GLY A 109 18.90 -2.46 -50.51
N GLY A 110 20.10 -3.01 -50.69
CA GLY A 110 21.32 -2.22 -50.60
C GLY A 110 22.03 -2.10 -49.25
N ASP A 111 23.25 -2.63 -49.26
CA ASP A 111 24.44 -2.19 -48.51
C ASP A 111 24.76 -2.82 -47.16
N SER A 112 26.06 -3.09 -47.04
CA SER A 112 26.69 -3.94 -46.05
C SER A 112 26.88 -3.17 -44.75
N GLY A 113 26.13 -3.54 -43.71
CA GLY A 113 26.34 -3.03 -42.36
C GLY A 113 26.02 -4.11 -41.35
N SER A 114 27.04 -4.82 -40.88
CA SER A 114 26.94 -5.70 -39.72
C SER A 114 26.56 -4.86 -38.48
N THR A 115 25.27 -4.63 -38.28
CA THR A 115 24.76 -4.07 -37.04
C THR A 115 24.58 -5.26 -36.10
N GLY A 116 25.61 -5.53 -35.29
CA GLY A 116 25.47 -6.43 -34.17
C GLY A 116 24.28 -6.00 -33.34
N VAL A 117 23.30 -6.89 -33.17
CA VAL A 117 22.27 -6.72 -32.15
C VAL A 117 23.00 -6.78 -30.83
N GLN A 118 23.45 -5.62 -30.36
CA GLN A 118 23.97 -5.47 -29.02
C GLN A 118 22.77 -5.67 -28.12
N ALA A 119 22.66 -6.88 -27.57
CA ALA A 119 21.81 -7.17 -26.44
C ALA A 119 22.27 -6.23 -25.32
N GLY A 120 21.67 -5.05 -25.27
CA GLY A 120 21.84 -4.10 -24.18
C GLY A 120 21.42 -4.85 -22.93
N SER A 121 22.41 -5.24 -22.13
CA SER A 121 22.17 -5.72 -20.78
C SER A 121 21.45 -4.58 -20.06
N THR A 122 20.12 -4.68 -19.98
CA THR A 122 19.32 -3.90 -19.05
C THR A 122 19.77 -4.35 -17.67
N LYS A 123 20.83 -3.71 -17.17
CA LYS A 123 21.15 -3.74 -15.75
C LYS A 123 19.88 -3.26 -15.06
N SER A 124 19.14 -4.20 -14.47
CA SER A 124 18.05 -3.90 -13.56
C SER A 124 18.67 -3.08 -12.43
N ALA A 125 18.55 -1.76 -12.51
CA ALA A 125 19.10 -0.87 -11.50
C ALA A 125 18.32 -1.16 -10.21
N THR A 126 19.03 -1.55 -9.15
CA THR A 126 18.44 -1.63 -7.82
C THR A 126 17.98 -0.23 -7.43
N VAL A 127 16.67 0.05 -7.53
CA VAL A 127 16.10 1.32 -7.09
C VAL A 127 16.12 1.32 -5.57
N THR A 128 16.91 2.22 -5.00
CA THR A 128 16.90 2.51 -3.56
C THR A 128 15.89 3.59 -3.25
N THR A 129 15.41 3.65 -2.00
CA THR A 129 14.52 4.74 -1.54
C THR A 129 15.17 6.11 -1.72
N LYS A 130 16.49 6.20 -1.50
CA LYS A 130 17.26 7.43 -1.76
C LYS A 130 17.22 7.82 -3.23
N SER A 131 17.45 6.90 -4.16
CA SER A 131 17.38 7.22 -5.59
C SER A 131 15.98 7.62 -6.05
N ALA A 132 14.92 7.06 -5.45
CA ALA A 132 13.55 7.49 -5.72
C ALA A 132 13.30 8.93 -5.22
N PHE A 133 13.74 9.24 -3.99
CA PHE A 133 13.71 10.60 -3.44
C PHE A 133 14.53 11.60 -4.28
N ASP A 134 15.69 11.19 -4.78
CA ASP A 134 16.56 12.01 -5.61
C ASP A 134 15.93 12.36 -6.96
N ALA A 135 15.08 11.47 -7.49
CA ALA A 135 14.38 11.66 -8.76
C ALA A 135 13.13 12.56 -8.66
N LEU A 136 12.59 12.81 -7.46
CA LEU A 136 11.45 13.71 -7.29
C LEU A 136 11.85 15.18 -7.51
N PRO A 137 11.05 15.96 -8.26
CA PRO A 137 11.25 17.39 -8.39
C PRO A 137 10.89 18.12 -7.08
N ASN A 138 11.06 19.44 -7.07
CA ASN A 138 10.58 20.36 -6.01
C ASN A 138 10.89 19.92 -4.57
N LYS A 139 12.05 20.36 -4.08
CA LYS A 139 12.52 20.04 -2.72
C LYS A 139 12.45 21.27 -1.83
N VAL A 140 11.78 21.11 -0.70
CA VAL A 140 11.69 22.12 0.37
C VAL A 140 12.31 21.54 1.63
N SER A 141 12.89 22.40 2.48
CA SER A 141 13.59 21.94 3.68
C SER A 141 13.34 22.86 4.85
N ALA A 142 13.26 22.27 6.03
CA ALA A 142 13.19 23.00 7.28
C ALA A 142 13.96 22.26 8.38
N THR A 143 14.35 23.01 9.40
CA THR A 143 14.94 22.45 10.63
C THR A 143 14.27 23.10 11.81
N ASP A 144 13.70 22.29 12.69
CA ASP A 144 13.03 22.79 13.87
C ASP A 144 14.04 23.30 14.90
N ALA A 145 13.78 24.49 15.44
CA ALA A 145 14.70 25.13 16.38
C ALA A 145 14.74 24.43 17.75
N SER A 146 13.65 23.77 18.15
CA SER A 146 13.50 23.13 19.46
C SER A 146 14.00 21.69 19.46
N THR A 147 13.58 20.89 18.48
CA THR A 147 13.93 19.47 18.38
C THR A 147 15.26 19.25 17.65
N LYS A 148 15.71 20.24 16.87
CA LYS A 148 16.87 20.15 15.95
C LYS A 148 16.69 19.09 14.86
N VAL A 149 15.49 18.54 14.69
CA VAL A 149 15.19 17.62 13.59
C VAL A 149 15.15 18.41 12.29
N SER A 150 15.79 17.89 11.25
CA SER A 150 15.83 18.48 9.92
C SER A 150 15.14 17.57 8.93
N ALA A 151 14.23 18.12 8.14
CA ALA A 151 13.52 17.40 7.09
C ALA A 151 13.66 18.11 5.74
N THR A 152 13.92 17.33 4.69
CA THR A 152 13.75 17.75 3.29
C THR A 152 12.62 16.94 2.70
N VAL A 153 11.60 17.61 2.18
CA VAL A 153 10.48 16.98 1.49
C VAL A 153 10.62 17.23 -0.01
N ALA A 154 10.52 16.17 -0.80
CA ALA A 154 10.51 16.19 -2.26
C ALA A 154 9.13 15.79 -2.78
N MET A 155 8.65 16.45 -3.84
CA MET A 155 7.27 16.27 -4.34
C MET A 155 7.25 16.07 -5.85
N GLY A 156 6.48 15.08 -6.30
CA GLY A 156 6.20 14.85 -7.72
C GLY A 156 4.72 14.79 -8.01
N GLU A 157 4.26 15.58 -8.97
CA GLU A 157 2.88 15.52 -9.44
C GLU A 157 2.56 14.16 -10.10
N LYS A 158 1.39 13.62 -9.78
CA LYS A 158 0.84 12.39 -10.36
C LYS A 158 -0.63 12.59 -10.70
N GLY A 159 -1.16 11.77 -11.61
CA GLY A 159 -2.58 11.80 -11.93
C GLY A 159 -3.51 11.37 -10.79
N TRP A 160 -2.96 10.86 -9.68
CA TRP A 160 -3.70 10.46 -8.48
C TRP A 160 -3.49 11.40 -7.28
N GLY A 161 -2.69 12.46 -7.41
CA GLY A 161 -2.29 13.36 -6.33
C GLY A 161 -0.80 13.68 -6.38
N THR A 162 -0.14 13.71 -5.21
CA THR A 162 1.28 14.02 -5.09
C THR A 162 2.06 12.83 -4.53
N GLU A 163 3.08 12.39 -5.26
CA GLU A 163 4.13 11.52 -4.73
C GLU A 163 5.06 12.34 -3.85
N VAL A 164 5.30 11.87 -2.63
CA VAL A 164 6.08 12.61 -1.64
C VAL A 164 7.18 11.72 -1.10
N GLY A 165 8.39 12.26 -1.03
CA GLY A 165 9.52 11.65 -0.35
C GLY A 165 10.02 12.56 0.77
N VAL A 166 10.46 11.98 1.88
CA VAL A 166 11.11 12.72 2.98
C VAL A 166 12.49 12.16 3.26
N GLU A 167 13.46 13.07 3.36
CA GLU A 167 14.76 12.84 4.00
C GLU A 167 14.70 13.43 5.40
N LEU A 168 14.98 12.62 6.43
CA LEU A 168 14.97 13.03 7.82
C LEU A 168 16.35 12.85 8.46
N LYS A 169 16.81 13.88 9.17
CA LYS A 169 18.09 13.91 9.88
C LYS A 169 17.91 14.34 11.33
N ASN A 170 18.89 13.94 12.14
CA ASN A 170 18.99 14.26 13.56
C ASN A 170 17.74 13.85 14.35
N VAL A 171 17.19 12.69 14.05
CA VAL A 171 16.06 12.09 14.78
C VAL A 171 16.56 10.94 15.65
N THR A 172 16.20 10.96 16.92
CA THR A 172 16.58 9.94 17.92
C THR A 172 15.38 9.07 18.25
N GLY A 173 15.57 7.76 18.35
CA GLY A 173 14.54 6.83 18.79
C GLY A 173 14.73 6.38 20.25
N PRO A 174 13.89 5.44 20.74
CA PRO A 174 12.82 4.78 19.99
C PRO A 174 11.58 5.67 19.83
N GLU A 175 11.08 5.80 18.60
CA GLU A 175 9.89 6.60 18.28
C GLU A 175 9.07 5.95 17.15
N LYS A 176 7.78 6.30 17.04
CA LYS A 176 6.96 6.02 15.85
C LYS A 176 6.50 7.34 15.26
N CYS A 177 6.76 7.55 13.98
CA CYS A 177 6.53 8.82 13.31
C CYS A 177 5.68 8.66 12.06
N SER A 178 5.02 9.75 11.69
CA SER A 178 4.28 9.90 10.44
C SER A 178 4.64 11.22 9.77
N LEU A 179 4.68 11.21 8.44
CA LEU A 179 4.67 12.42 7.63
C LEU A 179 3.22 12.73 7.28
N ILE A 180 2.78 13.94 7.60
CA ILE A 180 1.43 14.42 7.33
C ILE A 180 1.52 15.56 6.31
N ALA A 181 0.78 15.46 5.21
CA ALA A 181 0.52 16.59 4.33
C ALA A 181 -0.67 17.37 4.88
N VAL A 182 -0.53 18.69 4.99
CA VAL A 182 -1.59 19.59 5.43
C VAL A 182 -1.98 20.48 4.26
N GLY A 183 -3.24 20.40 3.85
CA GLY A 183 -3.79 21.22 2.78
C GLY A 183 -4.03 22.66 3.22
N LYS A 184 -4.13 23.57 2.26
CA LYS A 184 -4.50 24.98 2.47
C LYS A 184 -5.89 25.17 3.08
N ASP A 185 -6.73 24.14 2.99
CA ASP A 185 -8.05 24.07 3.63
C ASP A 185 -8.00 23.50 5.07
N GLY A 186 -6.81 23.15 5.56
CA GLY A 186 -6.57 22.56 6.87
C GLY A 186 -6.82 21.06 6.97
N LYS A 187 -7.25 20.39 5.89
CA LYS A 187 -7.35 18.93 5.88
C LYS A 187 -5.97 18.30 5.97
N ARG A 188 -5.92 17.10 6.57
CA ARG A 188 -4.68 16.39 6.87
C ARG A 188 -4.71 15.01 6.24
N GLU A 189 -3.64 14.64 5.56
CA GLU A 189 -3.47 13.30 4.98
C GLU A 189 -2.13 12.71 5.41
N THR A 190 -2.16 11.48 5.92
CA THR A 190 -0.94 10.75 6.27
C THR A 190 -0.27 10.24 5.01
N VAL A 191 0.90 10.78 4.69
CA VAL A 191 1.69 10.40 3.52
C VAL A 191 2.34 9.04 3.72
N SER A 192 2.94 8.83 4.90
CA SER A 192 3.63 7.60 5.28
C SER A 192 3.87 7.56 6.78
N SER A 193 4.16 6.36 7.31
CA SER A 193 4.51 6.14 8.71
C SER A 193 5.66 5.15 8.86
N TRP A 194 6.50 5.34 9.86
CA TRP A 194 7.69 4.51 10.10
C TRP A 194 8.07 4.47 11.59
N ALA A 195 8.98 3.56 11.93
CA ALA A 195 9.63 3.52 13.24
C ALA A 195 11.00 4.19 13.17
N VAL A 196 11.39 4.86 14.24
CA VAL A 196 12.77 5.29 14.49
C VAL A 196 13.32 4.39 15.59
N PRO A 197 14.22 3.45 15.28
CA PRO A 197 14.84 2.58 16.27
C PRO A 197 15.77 3.36 17.22
N GLU A 198 16.23 2.72 18.29
CA GLU A 198 17.07 3.36 19.33
C GLU A 198 18.31 4.07 18.78
N TRP A 199 18.90 3.56 17.68
CA TRP A 199 20.08 4.17 17.07
C TRP A 199 19.78 5.48 16.30
N GLY A 200 18.52 5.77 15.95
CA GLY A 200 18.12 6.98 15.26
C GLY A 200 18.59 7.09 13.80
N TYR A 201 18.45 8.28 13.22
CA TYR A 201 18.86 8.56 11.84
C TYR A 201 19.47 9.96 11.67
N GLY A 202 20.47 10.07 10.80
CA GLY A 202 21.13 11.31 10.40
C GLY A 202 21.82 12.05 11.55
N ILE A 203 22.40 11.35 12.52
CA ILE A 203 23.06 11.91 13.70
C ILE A 203 24.56 12.15 13.37
N PRO A 204 25.05 13.41 13.33
CA PRO A 204 26.39 13.74 12.81
C PRO A 204 27.56 13.01 13.49
N ASN A 205 27.46 12.76 14.81
CA ASN A 205 28.52 12.17 15.63
C ASN A 205 28.16 10.77 16.16
N ALA A 206 27.29 10.04 15.45
CA ALA A 206 26.91 8.71 15.90
C ALA A 206 28.06 7.69 15.81
N LYS A 207 28.02 6.69 16.69
CA LYS A 207 29.02 5.61 16.74
C LYS A 207 28.90 4.62 15.58
N THR A 208 27.69 4.47 15.03
CA THR A 208 27.39 3.51 13.97
C THR A 208 27.10 4.23 12.66
N GLU A 209 27.51 3.64 11.54
CA GLU A 209 27.21 4.19 10.21
C GLU A 209 25.71 4.23 9.94
N GLN A 210 24.94 3.27 10.46
CA GLN A 210 23.48 3.24 10.34
C GLN A 210 22.83 4.51 10.93
N ALA A 211 23.30 4.97 12.08
CA ALA A 211 22.78 6.16 12.74
C ALA A 211 23.23 7.47 12.09
N LYS A 212 24.38 7.47 11.39
CA LYS A 212 24.85 8.63 10.62
C LYS A 212 24.04 8.85 9.35
N ASN A 213 23.53 7.78 8.75
CA ASN A 213 22.76 7.85 7.52
C ASN A 213 21.38 8.50 7.75
N PRO A 214 20.95 9.43 6.88
CA PRO A 214 19.59 9.95 6.91
C PRO A 214 18.57 8.85 6.64
N LEU A 215 17.36 9.05 7.16
CA LEU A 215 16.22 8.23 6.81
C LEU A 215 15.59 8.76 5.52
N TYR A 216 15.29 7.86 4.58
CA TYR A 216 14.48 8.15 3.40
C TYR A 216 13.20 7.32 3.46
N VAL A 217 12.06 7.99 3.32
CA VAL A 217 10.74 7.33 3.24
C VAL A 217 9.95 7.95 2.08
N MET A 218 9.25 7.10 1.33
CA MET A 218 8.36 7.50 0.25
C MET A 218 6.91 7.26 0.66
N GLY A 219 5.99 8.01 0.05
CA GLY A 219 4.56 7.87 0.20
C GLY A 219 3.81 8.75 -0.80
N GLY A 220 2.55 9.03 -0.51
CA GLY A 220 1.77 9.95 -1.33
C GLY A 220 0.60 10.55 -0.57
N ALA A 221 0.11 11.68 -1.08
CA ALA A 221 -1.14 12.32 -0.67
C ALA A 221 -2.07 12.41 -1.88
N ALA A 222 -3.38 12.38 -1.64
CA ALA A 222 -4.38 12.60 -2.67
C ALA A 222 -4.50 14.09 -3.07
N PHE A 223 -4.00 15.01 -2.24
CA PHE A 223 -3.85 16.42 -2.60
C PHE A 223 -3.05 16.60 -3.89
N GLU A 224 -3.45 17.58 -4.70
CA GLU A 224 -2.58 18.16 -5.72
C GLU A 224 -1.45 18.96 -5.06
N THR A 225 -0.28 19.04 -5.69
CA THR A 225 0.90 19.69 -5.10
C THR A 225 0.65 21.15 -4.72
N ASN A 226 -0.20 21.85 -5.47
CA ASN A 226 -0.60 23.24 -5.22
C ASN A 226 -1.66 23.40 -4.11
N GLU A 227 -2.30 22.32 -3.66
CA GLU A 227 -3.25 22.32 -2.54
C GLU A 227 -2.56 22.17 -1.20
N ILE A 228 -1.32 21.67 -1.18
CA ILE A 228 -0.53 21.48 0.02
C ILE A 228 0.00 22.84 0.51
N ASP A 229 -0.17 23.11 1.80
CA ASP A 229 0.35 24.30 2.49
C ASP A 229 1.70 24.00 3.14
N HIS A 230 1.76 22.91 3.89
CA HIS A 230 2.98 22.46 4.58
C HIS A 230 2.92 20.95 4.87
N PHE A 231 4.07 20.41 5.29
CA PHE A 231 4.20 19.07 5.81
C PHE A 231 4.60 19.09 7.28
N GLU A 232 4.11 18.12 8.05
CA GLU A 232 4.50 17.93 9.45
C GLU A 232 5.05 16.52 9.64
N VAL A 233 6.21 16.41 10.28
CA VAL A 233 6.66 15.14 10.86
C VAL A 233 6.17 15.08 12.30
N MET A 234 5.27 14.14 12.57
CA MET A 234 4.61 13.97 13.87
C MET A 234 5.01 12.63 14.49
N THR A 235 5.21 12.57 15.80
CA THR A 235 5.19 11.29 16.52
C THR A 235 3.74 10.81 16.67
N PHE A 236 3.56 9.50 16.90
CA PHE A 236 2.23 8.92 17.13
C PHE A 236 1.59 9.43 18.42
N ASP A 237 2.40 9.92 19.36
CA ASP A 237 1.94 10.55 20.61
C ASP A 237 1.56 12.03 20.43
N GLY A 238 1.58 12.54 19.20
CA GLY A 238 1.11 13.88 18.85
C GLY A 238 2.17 14.99 18.97
N LYS A 239 3.45 14.65 19.19
CA LYS A 239 4.53 15.65 19.20
C LYS A 239 4.95 15.99 17.78
N LYS A 240 4.93 17.28 17.43
CA LYS A 240 5.54 17.77 16.19
C LYS A 240 7.05 17.80 16.30
N LEU A 241 7.74 17.13 15.37
CA LEU A 241 9.20 17.12 15.30
C LEU A 241 9.73 18.24 14.41
N VAL A 242 9.11 18.45 13.26
CA VAL A 242 9.45 19.52 12.32
C VAL A 242 8.28 19.80 11.39
N GLU A 243 8.14 21.07 11.00
CA GLU A 243 7.21 21.54 9.98
C GLU A 243 8.01 22.06 8.78
N VAL A 244 7.59 21.70 7.57
CA VAL A 244 8.23 22.08 6.31
C VAL A 244 7.20 22.77 5.44
N GLY A 245 7.31 24.09 5.25
CA GLY A 245 6.46 24.84 4.33
C GLY A 245 6.76 24.52 2.86
N VAL A 246 5.72 24.57 2.01
CA VAL A 246 5.79 24.35 0.56
C VAL A 246 5.99 25.65 -0.20
#